data_AF-A0A9P4NUB8-F1
#
_entry.id   AF-A0A9P4NUB8-F1
#
_cell.length_a   1.000
_cell.length_b   1.000
_cell.length_c   1.000
_cell.angle_alpha   90.00
_cell.angle_beta   90.00
_cell.angle_gamma   90.00
#
_symmetry.space_group_name_H-M   'P 1'
#
loop_
_entity.id
_entity.type
_entity.pdbx_description
1 polymer ?
#
loop_
_entity_poly.entity_id
_entity_poly.type
_entity_poly.pdbx_seq_one_letter_code
_entity_poly.pdbx_strand_id
1 'polypeptide(L)'
;MSDYKPTEHDGLKQDGTPDKRVGTGQFAQGKVDPHEAGKQGGKASGGSGGSGDSDDIVDDSGSGSSGGDYKPTENDGLRKDGQPDGRVKQ
;
A
#
# COMPACT_ATOMS: atom_id res chain seq x y z
N MET A 1 -17.13 1.76 23.74
CA MET A 1 -16.52 0.95 22.67
C MET A 1 -17.18 -0.43 22.71
N SER A 2 -17.40 -1.09 21.58
CA SER A 2 -17.90 -2.46 21.59
C SER A 2 -16.75 -3.39 21.99
N ASP A 3 -16.79 -3.96 23.20
CA ASP A 3 -15.78 -4.90 23.73
C ASP A 3 -15.83 -6.29 23.08
N TYR A 4 -16.70 -6.46 22.09
CA TYR A 4 -16.96 -7.73 21.48
C TYR A 4 -15.95 -8.06 20.38
N LYS A 5 -15.30 -9.21 20.53
CA LYS A 5 -14.28 -9.72 19.62
C LYS A 5 -14.81 -10.97 18.90
N PRO A 6 -15.24 -10.84 17.65
CA PRO A 6 -15.72 -11.97 16.85
C PRO A 6 -14.73 -13.13 16.77
N THR A 7 -13.43 -12.84 16.81
CA THR A 7 -12.36 -13.84 16.82
C THR A 7 -12.41 -14.77 18.03
N GLU A 8 -12.95 -14.31 19.16
CA GLU A 8 -13.13 -15.11 20.39
C GLU A 8 -14.51 -15.81 20.42
N HIS A 9 -15.35 -15.60 19.41
CA HIS A 9 -16.72 -16.12 19.30
C HIS A 9 -16.97 -16.76 17.92
N ASP A 10 -16.09 -17.67 17.49
CA ASP A 10 -16.22 -18.45 16.24
C ASP A 10 -16.41 -17.60 14.96
N GLY A 11 -15.95 -16.36 15.01
CA GLY A 11 -16.10 -15.40 13.93
C GLY A 11 -17.50 -14.80 13.82
N LEU A 12 -18.36 -14.93 14.83
CA LEU A 12 -19.71 -14.36 14.86
C LEU A 12 -19.71 -12.98 15.50
N LYS A 13 -20.76 -12.19 15.23
CA LYS A 13 -21.08 -10.92 15.88
C LYS A 13 -21.91 -11.16 17.15
N GLN A 14 -22.16 -10.10 17.91
CA GLN A 14 -23.04 -10.15 19.11
C GLN A 14 -24.45 -10.67 18.81
N ASP A 15 -24.94 -10.50 17.58
CA ASP A 15 -26.24 -10.99 17.12
C ASP A 15 -26.21 -12.44 16.60
N GLY A 16 -25.06 -13.12 16.69
CA GLY A 16 -24.86 -14.48 16.18
C GLY A 16 -24.66 -14.57 14.66
N THR A 17 -24.65 -13.45 13.93
CA THR A 17 -24.38 -13.45 12.49
C THR A 17 -22.89 -13.51 12.21
N PRO A 18 -22.43 -14.14 11.10
CA PRO A 18 -21.03 -14.14 10.72
C PRO A 18 -20.46 -12.72 10.58
N ASP A 19 -19.32 -12.47 11.22
CA ASP A 19 -18.60 -11.21 11.11
C ASP A 19 -17.65 -11.23 9.91
N LYS A 20 -17.85 -10.28 8.99
CA LYS A 20 -17.05 -10.16 7.75
C LYS A 20 -15.60 -9.73 8.01
N ARG A 21 -15.29 -9.18 9.19
CA ARG A 21 -13.94 -8.76 9.59
C ARG A 21 -13.01 -9.93 9.87
N VAL A 22 -13.57 -11.10 10.18
CA VAL A 22 -12.86 -12.32 10.58
C VAL A 22 -13.08 -13.47 9.60
N GLY A 23 -13.79 -13.23 8.49
CA GLY A 23 -14.22 -14.26 7.57
C GLY A 23 -13.08 -14.93 6.79
N THR A 24 -12.87 -16.24 7.02
CA THR A 24 -12.23 -17.28 6.18
C THR A 24 -10.85 -17.04 5.54
N GLY A 25 -10.25 -15.85 5.63
CA GLY A 25 -8.97 -15.54 4.98
C GLY A 25 -9.01 -15.54 3.45
N GLN A 26 -10.17 -15.80 2.84
CA GLN A 26 -10.36 -15.85 1.40
C GLN A 26 -10.80 -14.48 0.88
N PHE A 27 -9.94 -13.82 0.13
CA PHE A 27 -10.30 -12.58 -0.55
C PHE A 27 -11.51 -12.83 -1.48
N ALA A 28 -12.59 -12.08 -1.27
CA ALA A 28 -13.84 -12.19 -2.03
C ALA A 28 -14.33 -13.64 -2.27
N GLN A 29 -14.21 -14.53 -1.26
CA GLN A 29 -14.63 -15.94 -1.35
C GLN A 29 -13.90 -16.74 -2.46
N GLY A 30 -12.67 -16.37 -2.81
CA GLY A 30 -11.92 -17.01 -3.91
C GLY A 30 -12.42 -16.67 -5.31
N LYS A 31 -13.39 -15.75 -5.44
CA LYS A 31 -13.89 -15.26 -6.73
C LYS A 31 -12.96 -14.23 -7.37
N VAL A 32 -12.05 -13.66 -6.58
CA VAL A 32 -11.13 -12.63 -7.03
C VAL A 32 -9.72 -13.08 -6.72
N ASP A 33 -8.85 -12.98 -7.71
CA ASP A 33 -7.43 -13.24 -7.56
C ASP A 33 -6.82 -12.23 -6.57
N PRO A 34 -6.17 -12.68 -5.49
CA PRO A 34 -5.51 -11.79 -4.54
C PRO A 34 -4.48 -10.85 -5.16
N HIS A 35 -3.78 -11.26 -6.22
CA HIS A 35 -2.78 -10.43 -6.91
C HIS A 35 -3.45 -9.30 -7.69
N GLU A 36 -4.52 -9.62 -8.44
CA GLU A 36 -5.29 -8.60 -9.17
C GLU A 36 -6.02 -7.67 -8.21
N ALA A 37 -6.62 -8.22 -7.16
CA ALA A 37 -7.25 -7.46 -6.09
C ALA A 37 -6.27 -6.54 -5.36
N GLY A 38 -5.06 -7.01 -5.08
CA GLY A 38 -4.00 -6.21 -4.48
C GLY A 38 -3.58 -5.07 -5.40
N LYS A 39 -3.42 -5.35 -6.70
CA LYS A 39 -3.12 -4.34 -7.72
C LYS A 39 -4.24 -3.30 -7.80
N GLN A 40 -5.50 -3.71 -7.87
CA GLN A 40 -6.66 -2.81 -7.94
C GLN A 40 -6.86 -2.04 -6.62
N GLY A 41 -6.72 -2.70 -5.48
CA GLY A 41 -6.83 -2.08 -4.15
C GLY A 41 -5.74 -1.04 -3.91
N GLY A 42 -4.50 -1.33 -4.33
CA GLY A 42 -3.41 -0.36 -4.32
C GLY A 42 -3.66 0.86 -5.20
N LYS A 43 -4.40 0.71 -6.31
CA LYS A 43 -4.83 1.84 -7.14
C LYS A 43 -6.03 2.60 -6.56
N ALA A 44 -6.91 1.92 -5.82
CA ALA A 44 -8.14 2.51 -5.29
C ALA A 44 -7.91 3.41 -4.05
N SER A 45 -6.79 3.26 -3.32
CA SER A 45 -6.48 4.08 -2.14
C SER A 45 -5.22 4.93 -2.24
N GLY A 46 -4.53 4.93 -3.38
CA GLY A 46 -3.31 5.71 -3.60
C GLY A 46 -3.50 6.70 -4.73
N GLY A 47 -3.87 7.94 -4.39
CA GLY A 47 -3.70 9.05 -5.33
C GLY A 47 -2.27 9.04 -5.88
N SER A 48 -2.15 9.00 -7.21
CA SER A 48 -0.97 9.31 -8.03
C SER A 48 0.39 9.18 -7.31
N GLY A 49 0.96 7.98 -7.28
CA GLY A 49 2.34 7.80 -6.81
C GLY A 49 2.92 6.47 -7.23
N GLY A 50 3.80 6.48 -8.23
CA GLY A 50 4.68 5.36 -8.58
C GLY A 50 4.16 4.46 -9.70
N SER A 51 4.46 4.82 -10.95
CA SER A 51 4.65 3.81 -12.00
C SER A 51 5.94 3.07 -11.67
N GLY A 52 5.82 1.91 -11.02
CA GLY A 52 6.89 0.93 -10.90
C GLY A 52 6.72 -0.06 -12.05
N ASP A 53 7.37 0.23 -13.17
CA ASP A 53 7.48 -0.66 -14.32
C ASP A 53 8.70 -1.59 -14.10
N SER A 54 8.41 -2.90 -14.03
CA SER A 54 9.27 -4.05 -14.34
C SER A 54 10.53 -4.31 -13.49
N ASP A 55 10.45 -5.33 -12.63
CA ASP A 55 11.61 -6.05 -12.09
C ASP A 55 12.13 -7.07 -13.13
N ASP A 56 13.10 -6.66 -13.97
CA ASP A 56 14.12 -7.58 -14.46
C ASP A 56 15.25 -7.59 -13.43
N ILE A 57 15.42 -8.70 -12.71
CA ILE A 57 16.54 -8.87 -11.77
C ILE A 57 17.84 -8.91 -12.57
N VAL A 58 18.56 -7.79 -12.57
CA VAL A 58 20.00 -7.72 -12.82
C VAL A 58 20.67 -7.37 -11.50
N ASP A 59 21.34 -8.36 -10.91
CA ASP A 59 22.39 -8.14 -9.92
C ASP A 59 23.58 -7.51 -10.67
N ASP A 60 23.56 -6.19 -10.82
CA ASP A 60 24.74 -5.40 -11.17
C ASP A 60 24.70 -4.08 -10.40
N SER A 61 25.65 -3.98 -9.50
CA SER A 61 26.06 -2.80 -8.77
C SER A 61 26.00 -1.53 -9.64
N GLY A 62 25.04 -0.65 -9.35
CA GLY A 62 25.09 0.76 -9.77
C GLY A 62 24.09 1.14 -10.87
N SER A 63 22.81 1.28 -10.50
CA SER A 63 21.84 1.97 -11.36
C SER A 63 21.69 3.42 -10.91
N GLY A 64 22.51 4.29 -11.51
CA GLY A 64 22.33 5.73 -11.49
C GLY A 64 21.03 6.10 -12.20
N SER A 65 19.91 6.04 -11.48
CA SER A 65 18.71 6.75 -11.85
C SER A 65 19.06 8.24 -11.77
N SER A 66 19.16 8.90 -12.92
CA SER A 66 19.56 10.31 -13.08
C SER A 66 18.53 11.32 -12.52
N GLY A 67 17.89 10.97 -11.41
CA GLY A 67 17.10 11.81 -10.53
C GLY A 67 17.37 11.56 -9.04
N GLY A 68 18.37 10.72 -8.70
CA GLY A 68 18.71 10.34 -7.32
C GLY A 68 19.64 11.30 -6.58
N ASP A 69 20.37 12.18 -7.28
CA ASP A 69 21.34 13.06 -6.64
C ASP A 69 20.70 14.24 -5.91
N TYR A 70 19.52 14.64 -6.36
CA TYR A 70 18.85 15.79 -5.79
C TYR A 70 18.10 15.39 -4.53
N LYS A 71 18.66 15.76 -3.37
CA LYS A 71 18.13 15.47 -2.05
C LYS A 71 17.28 16.64 -1.54
N PRO A 72 15.95 16.54 -1.58
CA PRO A 72 15.08 17.63 -1.16
C PRO A 72 15.23 17.92 0.34
N THR A 73 15.55 16.89 1.15
CA THR A 73 15.81 17.03 2.59
C THR A 73 16.99 17.95 2.92
N GLU A 74 17.94 18.11 2.01
CA GLU A 74 19.09 19.03 2.16
C GLU A 74 18.79 20.42 1.58
N ASN A 75 17.63 20.61 0.94
CA ASN A 75 17.21 21.83 0.24
C ASN A 75 15.80 22.26 0.71
N ASP A 76 15.57 22.32 2.03
CA ASP A 76 14.31 22.76 2.65
C ASP A 76 13.05 22.01 2.18
N GLY A 77 13.22 20.76 1.74
CA GLY A 77 12.15 19.95 1.18
C GLY A 77 11.73 20.36 -0.23
N LEU A 78 12.49 21.21 -0.92
CA LEU A 78 12.22 21.62 -2.29
C LEU A 78 12.85 20.66 -3.29
N ARG A 79 12.28 20.59 -4.49
CA ARG A 79 12.79 19.90 -5.68
C ARG A 79 13.78 20.80 -6.43
N LYS A 80 14.44 20.25 -7.46
CA LYS A 80 15.43 20.97 -8.29
C LYS A 80 14.87 22.18 -9.05
N ASP A 81 13.56 22.25 -9.22
CA ASP A 81 12.82 23.36 -9.83
C ASP A 81 12.33 24.38 -8.78
N GLY A 82 12.68 24.21 -7.50
CA GLY A 82 12.27 25.06 -6.39
C GLY A 82 10.86 24.80 -5.87
N GLN A 83 10.13 23.81 -6.40
CA GLN A 83 8.80 23.46 -5.91
C GLN A 83 8.89 22.52 -4.70
N PRO A 84 7.93 22.56 -3.76
CA PRO A 84 7.92 21.62 -2.64
C PRO A 84 7.84 20.15 -3.10
N ASP A 85 8.64 19.31 -2.46
CA ASP A 85 8.70 17.87 -2.70
C ASP A 85 7.81 17.12 -1.73
N GLY A 86 6.70 16.56 -2.23
CA GLY A 86 5.76 15.78 -1.41
C GLY A 86 6.32 14.48 -0.84
N ARG A 87 7.53 14.07 -1.24
CA ARG A 87 8.25 12.95 -0.61
C ARG A 87 8.84 13.36 0.74
N VAL A 88 9.18 14.63 0.91
CA VAL A 88 9.68 15.19 2.16
C VAL A 88 8.50 15.78 2.92
N LYS A 89 8.05 15.05 3.94
CA LYS A 89 7.09 15.57 4.91
C LYS A 89 7.83 16.54 5.82
N GLN A 90 7.39 17.80 5.83
CA GLN A 90 7.90 18.86 6.72
C GLN A 90 7.55 18.57 8.19
#